data_AF-A0A3D8LDK5-F1
#
_entry.id   AF-A0A3D8LDK5-F1
#
_cell.length_a   1.000
_cell.length_b   1.000
_cell.length_c   1.000
_cell.angle_alpha   90.00
_cell.angle_beta   90.00
_cell.angle_gamma   90.00
#
_symmetry.space_group_name_H-M   'P 1'
#
loop_
_entity.id
_entity.type
_entity.pdbx_description
1 polymer ?
#
loop_
_entity_poly.entity_id
_entity_poly.type
_entity_poly.pdbx_seq_one_letter_code
_entity_poly.pdbx_strand_id
1 'polypeptide(L)'
;MTPEEKEGQRFINKMVSNARAIISNQVALPLGVYKMNQIISWLEPYKKTDDVDVSIFRDYDLNVDDLPVGTERLQWNIEKLIEFEKEFDETNRIFKADILRKCRELIDTYASDNSKESEE
;
A
#
# COMPACT_ATOMS: atom_id res chain seq x y z
N MET A 1 7.18 -19.84 16.55
CA MET A 1 6.22 -18.79 16.20
C MET A 1 4.79 -19.20 16.60
N THR A 2 4.14 -18.41 17.45
CA THR A 2 2.73 -18.55 17.87
C THR A 2 1.77 -18.31 16.69
N PRO A 3 0.49 -18.70 16.78
CA PRO A 3 -0.49 -18.39 15.73
C PRO A 3 -0.62 -16.89 15.44
N GLU A 4 -0.53 -16.06 16.48
CA GLU A 4 -0.62 -14.60 16.37
C GLU A 4 0.60 -14.01 15.65
N GLU A 5 1.81 -14.46 16.00
CA GLU A 5 3.04 -14.06 15.32
C GLU A 5 3.04 -14.49 13.84
N LYS A 6 2.50 -15.68 13.53
CA LYS A 6 2.33 -16.16 12.14
C LYS A 6 1.41 -15.29 11.32
N GLU A 7 0.29 -14.85 11.89
CA GLU A 7 -0.66 -13.98 11.17
C GLU A 7 -0.06 -12.58 10.96
N GLY A 8 0.62 -12.03 11.96
CA GLY A 8 1.37 -10.77 11.82
C GLY A 8 2.42 -10.83 10.70
N GLN A 9 3.22 -11.90 10.66
CA GLN A 9 4.22 -12.09 9.60
C GLN A 9 3.58 -12.23 8.21
N ARG A 10 2.42 -12.90 8.12
CA ARG A 10 1.66 -13.00 6.86
C ARG A 10 1.23 -11.63 6.35
N PHE A 11 0.80 -10.72 7.22
CA PHE A 11 0.44 -9.36 6.82
C PHE A 11 1.66 -8.53 6.43
N ILE A 12 2.80 -8.67 7.13
CA ILE A 12 4.07 -8.06 6.71
C ILE A 12 4.46 -8.50 5.30
N ASN A 13 4.33 -9.79 4.99
CA ASN A 13 4.62 -10.32 3.67
C ASN A 13 3.69 -9.73 2.59
N LYS A 14 2.40 -9.52 2.91
CA LYS A 14 1.47 -8.82 2.02
C LYS A 14 1.86 -7.36 1.81
N MET A 15 2.27 -6.66 2.87
CA MET A 15 2.73 -5.27 2.82
C MET A 15 3.94 -5.12 1.89
N VAL A 16 4.97 -5.95 2.07
CA VAL A 16 6.17 -5.97 1.23
C VAL A 16 5.83 -6.32 -0.23
N SER A 17 4.93 -7.29 -0.45
CA SER A 17 4.47 -7.65 -1.79
C SER A 17 3.75 -6.49 -2.49
N ASN A 18 2.86 -5.80 -1.77
CA ASN A 18 2.16 -4.63 -2.30
C ASN A 18 3.12 -3.46 -2.59
N ALA A 19 4.09 -3.21 -1.71
CA ALA A 19 5.13 -2.21 -1.93
C ALA A 19 5.94 -2.49 -3.20
N ARG A 20 6.30 -3.76 -3.44
CA ARG A 20 6.97 -4.18 -4.68
C ARG A 20 6.10 -3.96 -5.90
N ALA A 21 4.81 -4.28 -5.83
CA ALA A 21 3.86 -4.08 -6.93
C ALA A 21 3.68 -2.60 -7.30
N ILE A 22 3.69 -1.70 -6.31
CA ILE A 22 3.65 -0.25 -6.53
C ILE A 22 4.92 0.22 -7.24
N ILE A 23 6.09 -0.13 -6.72
CA ILE A 23 7.38 0.29 -7.29
C ILE A 23 7.57 -0.24 -8.72
N SER A 24 7.16 -1.49 -8.97
CA SER A 24 7.28 -2.14 -10.28
C SER A 24 6.20 -1.70 -11.28
N ASN A 25 5.29 -0.81 -10.89
CA ASN A 25 4.11 -0.39 -11.66
C ASN A 25 3.20 -1.58 -12.07
N GLN A 26 3.21 -2.69 -11.33
CA GLN A 26 2.28 -3.81 -11.53
C GLN A 26 0.86 -3.48 -11.06
N VAL A 27 0.72 -2.48 -10.19
CA VAL A 27 -0.55 -1.92 -9.75
C VAL A 27 -0.52 -0.41 -9.93
N ALA A 28 -1.66 0.17 -10.34
CA ALA A 28 -1.82 1.62 -10.37
C ALA A 28 -1.68 2.19 -8.94
N LEU A 29 -1.07 3.38 -8.83
CA LEU A 29 -0.76 4.00 -7.54
C LEU A 29 -1.98 4.09 -6.60
N PRO A 30 -3.17 4.57 -7.05
CA PRO A 30 -4.34 4.65 -6.17
C PRO A 30 -4.73 3.28 -5.57
N LEU A 31 -4.80 2.25 -6.41
CA LEU A 31 -5.16 0.90 -5.97
C LEU A 31 -4.09 0.28 -5.06
N GLY A 32 -2.82 0.57 -5.33
CA GLY A 32 -1.72 0.15 -4.49
C GLY A 32 -1.79 0.78 -3.09
N VAL A 33 -2.02 2.10 -3.01
CA VAL A 33 -2.14 2.82 -1.73
C VAL A 33 -3.37 2.36 -0.95
N TYR A 34 -4.53 2.24 -1.60
CA TYR A 34 -5.75 1.73 -0.97
C TYR A 34 -5.51 0.35 -0.30
N LYS A 35 -4.90 -0.58 -1.03
CA LYS A 35 -4.52 -1.90 -0.49
C LYS A 35 -3.49 -1.79 0.63
N MET A 36 -2.57 -0.83 0.55
CA MET A 36 -1.58 -0.61 1.60
C MET A 36 -2.24 -0.20 2.91
N ASN A 37 -3.17 0.77 2.88
CA ASN A 37 -3.93 1.20 4.06
C ASN A 37 -4.74 0.05 4.68
N GLN A 38 -5.37 -0.78 3.85
CA GLN A 38 -6.05 -1.98 4.35
C GLN A 38 -5.08 -2.93 5.08
N ILE A 39 -3.92 -3.21 4.49
CA ILE A 39 -2.91 -4.09 5.10
C ILE A 39 -2.37 -3.50 6.41
N ILE A 40 -2.12 -2.19 6.45
CA ILE A 40 -1.65 -1.47 7.65
C ILE A 40 -2.69 -1.61 8.78
N SER A 41 -3.98 -1.39 8.50
CA SER A 41 -5.03 -1.58 9.52
C SER A 41 -5.11 -3.01 10.05
N TRP A 42 -4.78 -4.02 9.24
CA TRP A 42 -4.69 -5.42 9.68
C TRP A 42 -3.43 -5.70 10.51
N LEU A 43 -2.39 -4.88 10.37
CA LEU A 43 -1.14 -4.99 11.14
C LEU A 43 -1.22 -4.31 12.51
N GLU A 44 -2.10 -3.31 12.69
CA GLU A 44 -2.25 -2.55 13.94
C GLU A 44 -2.35 -3.41 15.21
N PRO A 45 -3.15 -4.50 15.26
CA PRO A 45 -3.25 -5.34 16.45
C PRO A 45 -1.92 -5.98 16.87
N TYR A 46 -0.99 -6.14 15.94
CA TYR A 46 0.29 -6.80 16.15
C TYR A 46 1.45 -5.83 16.43
N LYS A 47 1.23 -4.51 16.35
CA LYS A 47 2.25 -3.46 16.55
C LYS A 47 3.53 -3.67 15.74
N LYS A 48 3.40 -4.18 14.52
CA LYS A 48 4.53 -4.58 13.66
C LYS A 48 5.07 -3.44 12.79
N THR A 49 4.37 -2.31 12.73
CA THR A 49 4.74 -1.13 11.92
C THR A 49 5.24 0.05 12.75
N ASP A 50 5.45 -0.11 14.05
CA ASP A 50 5.82 0.99 14.95
C ASP A 50 7.19 1.62 14.61
N ASP A 51 8.05 0.88 13.89
CA ASP A 51 9.39 1.32 13.49
C ASP A 51 9.40 2.17 12.20
N VAL A 52 8.29 2.23 11.46
CA VAL A 52 8.20 2.97 10.18
C VAL A 52 6.94 3.82 10.15
N ASP A 53 7.10 5.13 10.00
CA ASP A 53 5.97 6.03 9.76
C ASP A 53 5.34 5.75 8.39
N VAL A 54 4.09 5.27 8.39
CA VAL A 54 3.30 4.91 7.21
C VAL A 54 2.17 5.91 6.91
N SER A 55 2.14 7.07 7.59
CA SER A 55 1.10 8.09 7.43
C SER A 55 0.89 8.57 5.99
N ILE A 56 1.95 8.61 5.17
CA ILE A 56 1.89 9.05 3.77
C ILE A 56 0.84 8.31 2.92
N PHE A 57 0.60 7.02 3.22
CA PHE A 57 -0.43 6.24 2.50
C PHE A 57 -1.84 6.71 2.87
N ARG A 58 -2.05 7.09 4.13
CA ARG A 58 -3.33 7.65 4.59
C ARG A 58 -3.52 9.07 4.06
N ASP A 59 -2.47 9.88 4.05
CA ASP A 59 -2.53 11.24 3.52
C ASP A 59 -2.91 11.25 2.03
N TYR A 60 -2.32 10.35 1.23
CA TYR A 60 -2.70 10.19 -0.17
C TYR A 60 -4.18 9.79 -0.32
N ASP A 61 -4.63 8.79 0.46
CA ASP A 61 -5.98 8.24 0.41
C ASP A 61 -7.03 9.31 0.73
N LEU A 62 -6.77 10.17 1.72
CA LEU A 62 -7.63 11.31 2.04
C LEU A 62 -7.74 12.36 0.91
N ASN A 63 -6.75 12.44 0.02
CA ASN A 63 -6.79 13.34 -1.14
C ASN A 63 -7.53 12.73 -2.34
N VAL A 64 -7.88 11.44 -2.28
CA VAL A 64 -8.60 10.73 -3.36
C VAL A 64 -9.82 9.96 -2.89
N ASP A 65 -10.29 10.19 -1.66
CA ASP A 65 -11.34 9.38 -0.99
C ASP A 65 -12.69 9.38 -1.74
N ASP A 66 -12.97 10.46 -2.49
CA ASP A 66 -14.18 10.59 -3.30
C ASP A 66 -14.06 9.97 -4.71
N LEU A 67 -12.90 9.40 -5.06
CA LEU A 67 -12.61 8.89 -6.41
C LEU A 67 -12.69 7.36 -6.47
N PRO A 68 -13.24 6.79 -7.55
CA PRO A 68 -13.37 5.34 -7.66
C PRO A 68 -12.03 4.64 -7.94
N VAL A 69 -11.69 3.68 -7.08
CA VAL A 69 -10.51 2.81 -7.09
C VAL A 69 -10.90 1.34 -7.25
N GLY A 70 -10.29 0.66 -8.23
CA GLY A 70 -10.53 -0.78 -8.42
C GLY A 70 -11.88 -1.08 -9.08
N THR A 71 -12.69 -1.96 -8.49
CA THR A 71 -13.89 -2.50 -9.15
C THR A 71 -15.06 -1.54 -9.23
N GLU A 72 -15.16 -0.56 -8.34
CA GLU A 72 -16.20 0.48 -8.38
C GLU A 72 -16.13 1.32 -9.66
N ARG A 73 -14.96 1.40 -10.31
CA ARG A 73 -14.79 2.04 -11.62
C ARG A 73 -15.68 1.43 -12.71
N LEU A 74 -16.10 0.17 -12.55
CA LEU A 74 -17.02 -0.51 -13.49
C LEU A 74 -18.45 0.05 -13.45
N GLN A 75 -18.79 0.85 -12.43
CA GLN A 75 -20.11 1.46 -12.26
C GLN A 75 -20.23 2.82 -12.96
N TRP A 76 -19.13 3.36 -13.49
CA TRP A 76 -19.07 4.69 -14.08
C TRP A 76 -18.96 4.62 -15.60
N ASN A 77 -19.49 5.64 -16.27
CA ASN A 77 -19.29 5.79 -17.71
C ASN A 77 -17.88 6.32 -18.04
N ILE A 78 -17.45 6.13 -19.28
CA ILE A 78 -16.09 6.45 -19.70
C ILE A 78 -15.72 7.93 -19.55
N GLU A 79 -16.65 8.85 -19.78
CA GLU A 79 -16.38 10.30 -19.65
C GLU A 79 -16.11 10.67 -18.20
N LYS A 80 -16.85 10.09 -17.26
CA LYS A 80 -16.59 10.27 -15.83
C LYS A 80 -15.26 9.66 -15.38
N LEU A 81 -14.91 8.49 -15.91
CA LEU A 81 -13.59 7.91 -15.64
C LEU A 81 -12.46 8.81 -16.12
N ILE A 82 -12.59 9.43 -17.31
CA ILE A 82 -11.59 10.38 -17.83
C ILE A 82 -11.47 11.62 -16.94
N GLU A 83 -12.57 12.11 -16.36
CA GLU A 83 -12.53 13.20 -15.37
C GLU A 83 -11.75 12.79 -14.12
N PHE A 84 -12.05 11.62 -13.54
CA PHE A 84 -11.34 11.10 -12.36
C PHE A 84 -9.84 10.89 -12.61
N GLU A 85 -9.43 10.47 -13.81
CA GLU A 85 -8.00 10.32 -14.12
C GLU A 85 -7.24 11.65 -13.99
N LYS A 86 -7.86 12.79 -14.30
CA LYS A 86 -7.22 14.10 -14.15
C LYS A 86 -6.98 14.43 -12.68
N GLU A 87 -7.94 14.11 -11.82
CA GLU A 87 -7.84 14.32 -10.37
C GLU A 87 -6.80 13.37 -9.75
N PHE A 88 -6.77 12.11 -10.20
CA PHE A 88 -5.70 11.18 -9.83
C PHE A 88 -4.33 11.67 -10.30
N ASP A 89 -4.19 12.19 -11.52
CA ASP A 89 -2.91 12.67 -12.04
C ASP A 89 -2.33 13.83 -11.21
N GLU A 90 -3.17 14.76 -10.78
CA GLU A 90 -2.77 15.86 -9.90
C GLU A 90 -2.27 15.34 -8.55
N THR A 91 -3.03 14.46 -7.91
CA THR A 91 -2.64 13.89 -6.62
C THR A 91 -1.41 12.99 -6.73
N ASN A 92 -1.36 12.14 -7.76
CA ASN A 92 -0.21 11.28 -8.07
C ASN A 92 1.05 12.13 -8.23
N ARG A 93 0.97 13.27 -8.92
CA ARG A 93 2.12 14.16 -9.11
C ARG A 93 2.70 14.66 -7.78
N ILE A 94 1.85 14.93 -6.79
CA ILE A 94 2.26 15.45 -5.48
C ILE A 94 2.90 14.33 -4.64
N PHE A 95 2.25 13.18 -4.55
CA PHE A 95 2.61 12.15 -3.55
C PHE A 95 3.52 11.04 -4.06
N LYS A 96 3.60 10.81 -5.38
CA LYS A 96 4.24 9.61 -5.94
C LYS A 96 5.68 9.44 -5.48
N ALA A 97 6.47 10.51 -5.40
CA ALA A 97 7.86 10.41 -4.99
C ALA A 97 7.98 9.89 -3.54
N ASP A 98 7.15 10.39 -2.63
CA ASP A 98 7.20 10.02 -1.21
C ASP A 98 6.63 8.62 -0.98
N ILE A 99 5.56 8.25 -1.68
CA ILE A 99 5.04 6.88 -1.65
C ILE A 99 6.10 5.89 -2.14
N LEU A 100 6.80 6.18 -3.25
CA LEU A 100 7.85 5.29 -3.76
C LEU A 100 9.03 5.15 -2.78
N ARG A 101 9.44 6.25 -2.13
CA ARG A 101 10.46 6.22 -1.07
C ARG A 101 9.99 5.35 0.09
N LYS A 102 8.75 5.53 0.55
CA LYS A 102 8.20 4.76 1.66
C LYS A 102 8.05 3.28 1.31
N CYS A 103 7.58 2.95 0.11
CA CYS A 103 7.55 1.57 -0.36
C CYS A 103 8.96 0.94 -0.36
N ARG A 104 10.01 1.69 -0.72
CA ARG A 104 11.38 1.19 -0.69
C ARG A 104 11.84 0.91 0.74
N GLU A 105 11.58 1.84 1.65
CA GLU A 105 11.89 1.70 3.07
C GLU A 105 11.19 0.48 3.69
N LEU A 106 9.91 0.25 3.40
CA LEU A 106 9.19 -0.94 3.84
C LEU A 106 9.81 -2.24 3.31
N ILE A 107 10.24 -2.26 2.05
CA ILE A 107 10.93 -3.43 1.48
C ILE A 107 12.26 -3.66 2.20
N ASP A 108 13.06 -2.62 2.40
CA ASP A 108 14.38 -2.75 3.03
C ASP A 108 14.29 -3.23 4.48
N THR A 109 13.31 -2.69 5.21
CA THR A 109 13.07 -3.01 6.63
C THR A 109 12.58 -4.45 6.79
N TYR A 110 11.58 -4.87 6.00
CA TYR A 110 10.84 -6.11 6.28
C TYR A 110 11.14 -7.27 5.32
N ALA A 111 11.82 -7.05 4.18
CA ALA A 111 12.18 -8.15 3.29
C ALA A 111 13.35 -8.99 3.83
N SER A 112 14.25 -8.38 4.62
CA SER A 112 15.45 -9.02 5.15
C SER A 112 15.15 -10.01 6.29
N ASP A 113 14.11 -9.74 7.09
CA ASP A 113 13.70 -10.62 8.19
C ASP A 113 13.16 -11.97 7.72
N ASN A 114 12.70 -12.08 6.48
CA ASN A 114 12.22 -13.33 5.90
C ASN A 114 13.33 -14.33 5.53
N SER A 115 14.61 -13.92 5.53
CA SER A 115 15.74 -14.78 5.12
C SER A 115 16.30 -15.65 6.24
N LYS A 116 15.88 -15.44 7.50
CA LYS A 116 16.41 -16.17 8.67
C LYS A 116 15.47 -17.22 9.25
N GLU A 117 14.23 -17.31 8.77
CA GLU A 117 13.20 -18.20 9.36
C GLU A 117 13.04 -19.54 8.60
N SER A 118 13.81 -19.78 7.54
CA SER A 118 13.74 -21.03 6.76
C SER A 118 14.77 -22.09 7.14
N GLU A 119 15.55 -21.90 8.21
CA GLU A 119 16.65 -22.80 8.61
C GLU A 119 16.52 -23.44 10.01
N GLU A 120 15.33 -23.51 10.61
CA GLU A 120 15.09 -24.28 11.86
C GLU A 120 13.95 -25.31 11.74
#